data_AF-A0A7K7FGR9-F1
#
_entry.id   AF-A0A7K7FGR9-F1
#
_cell.length_a   1.000
_cell.length_b   1.000
_cell.length_c   1.000
_cell.angle_alpha   90.00
_cell.angle_beta   90.00
_cell.angle_gamma   90.00
#
_symmetry.space_group_name_H-M   'P 1'
#
loop_
_entity.id
_entity.type
_entity.pdbx_description
1 polymer ?
#
loop_
_entity_poly.entity_id
_entity_poly.type
_entity_poly.pdbx_seq_one_letter_code
_entity_poly.pdbx_strand_id
1 'polypeptide(L)'
;PHSFSPRKQKKMDNMKPKHPDEQEMPFRLRELIRSREAMKRPDPGKKRAAEKKQQPKSKGPKAPGDIPVPKFKRGKKESERSYICRMEQEVQRVLFLTNNQLQREPEKEATAPEKSKRKKEFQNKKLEKARKKKEEKREAMLEKSLFQDTVAFGEVVTQPPTITSRPRGRGPMEQAGRKRLLLTSRLGQSQVSPVSPAAPVSMARQRIVEEERARVIQAYRDIQRRKQQQREAAQGSARAGRRVPR
;
A
#
# COMPACT_ATOMS: atom_id res chain seq x y z
N PRO A 1 52.60 -45.37 38.53
CA PRO A 1 51.79 -44.24 38.05
C PRO A 1 51.01 -44.60 36.77
N HIS A 2 49.79 -45.11 36.91
CA HIS A 2 48.89 -45.37 35.80
C HIS A 2 47.84 -44.27 35.72
N SER A 3 47.93 -43.48 34.66
CA SER A 3 47.02 -42.40 34.32
C SER A 3 45.67 -42.96 33.84
N PHE A 4 44.59 -42.56 34.52
CA PHE A 4 43.22 -42.84 34.09
C PHE A 4 42.88 -42.02 32.83
N SER A 5 42.49 -42.69 31.75
CA SER A 5 41.78 -42.04 30.64
C SER A 5 40.29 -41.86 31.00
N PRO A 6 39.65 -40.74 30.66
CA PRO A 6 38.22 -40.56 30.94
C PRO A 6 37.37 -41.42 29.99
N ARG A 7 36.46 -42.19 30.57
CA ARG A 7 35.50 -43.04 29.85
C ARG A 7 34.52 -42.16 29.07
N LYS A 8 34.53 -42.23 27.74
CA LYS A 8 33.55 -41.55 26.88
C LYS A 8 32.13 -42.06 27.20
N GLN A 9 31.25 -41.18 27.66
CA GLN A 9 29.84 -41.48 27.82
C GLN A 9 29.19 -41.74 26.45
N LYS A 10 28.52 -42.88 26.32
CA LYS A 10 27.68 -43.21 25.15
C LYS A 10 26.48 -42.26 25.14
N LYS A 11 26.36 -41.42 24.11
CA LYS A 11 25.11 -40.68 23.85
C LYS A 11 24.07 -41.69 23.36
N MET A 12 23.07 -41.93 24.20
CA MET A 12 21.88 -42.70 23.83
C MET A 12 20.94 -41.74 23.11
N ASP A 13 21.11 -41.59 21.81
CA ASP A 13 20.17 -40.82 20.99
C ASP A 13 18.90 -41.68 20.81
N ASN A 14 17.72 -41.09 21.00
CA ASN A 14 16.37 -41.71 21.11
C ASN A 14 15.85 -42.05 22.52
N MET A 15 16.23 -41.30 23.56
CA MET A 15 15.50 -41.33 24.83
C MET A 15 14.13 -40.66 24.68
N LYS A 16 13.09 -41.22 25.31
CA LYS A 16 11.76 -40.60 25.39
C LYS A 16 11.90 -39.20 26.01
N PRO A 17 11.23 -38.16 25.47
CA PRO A 17 11.28 -36.83 26.05
C PRO A 17 10.96 -36.86 27.55
N LYS A 18 11.83 -36.25 28.37
CA LYS A 18 11.72 -36.29 29.84
C LYS A 18 10.44 -35.62 30.35
N HIS A 19 9.95 -34.62 29.61
CA HIS A 19 8.73 -33.88 29.94
C HIS A 19 7.83 -33.84 28.70
N PRO A 20 6.91 -34.83 28.54
CA PRO A 20 6.00 -34.87 27.40
C PRO A 20 5.03 -33.67 27.37
N ASP A 21 4.78 -33.05 28.53
CA ASP A 21 3.80 -31.98 28.70
C ASP A 21 4.38 -30.56 28.52
N GLU A 22 5.71 -30.43 28.45
CA GLU A 22 6.40 -29.14 28.20
C GLU A 22 6.43 -28.78 26.71
N GLN A 23 6.06 -29.71 25.83
CA GLN A 23 5.95 -29.42 24.42
C GLN A 23 4.71 -28.55 24.19
N GLU A 24 4.91 -27.23 24.28
CA GLU A 24 3.85 -26.26 24.08
C GLU A 24 3.15 -26.48 22.73
N MET A 25 1.83 -26.68 22.78
CA MET A 25 1.05 -26.78 21.56
C MET A 25 1.21 -25.49 20.72
N PRO A 26 1.39 -25.61 19.39
CA PRO A 26 1.52 -24.47 18.50
C PRO A 26 0.38 -23.45 18.70
N PHE A 27 0.72 -22.16 18.62
CA PHE A 27 -0.19 -21.06 18.95
C PHE A 27 -1.57 -21.17 18.27
N ARG A 28 -1.59 -21.49 16.97
CA ARG A 28 -2.83 -21.65 16.19
C ARG A 28 -3.72 -22.78 16.72
N LEU A 29 -3.11 -23.90 17.12
CA LEU A 29 -3.84 -25.03 17.67
C LEU A 29 -4.38 -24.72 19.08
N ARG A 30 -3.58 -24.02 19.89
CA ARG A 30 -3.99 -23.51 21.21
C ARG A 30 -5.19 -22.56 21.13
N GLU A 31 -5.25 -21.74 20.10
CA GLU A 31 -6.36 -20.82 19.85
C GLU A 31 -7.62 -21.53 19.33
N LEU A 32 -7.45 -22.51 18.44
CA LEU A 32 -8.53 -23.37 17.95
C LEU A 32 -9.18 -24.20 19.07
N ILE A 33 -8.38 -24.78 19.96
CA ILE A 33 -8.90 -25.55 21.10
C ILE A 33 -9.65 -24.64 22.08
N ARG A 34 -9.07 -23.48 22.43
CA ARG A 34 -9.74 -22.49 23.30
C ARG A 34 -11.07 -21.99 22.73
N SER A 35 -11.14 -21.70 21.43
CA SER A 35 -12.38 -21.26 20.78
C SER A 35 -13.45 -22.36 20.78
N ARG A 36 -13.05 -23.61 20.51
CA ARG A 36 -13.94 -24.77 20.55
C ARG A 36 -14.45 -25.05 21.96
N GLU A 37 -13.62 -24.91 22.98
CA GLU A 37 -14.01 -25.04 24.39
C GLU A 37 -14.98 -23.95 24.83
N ALA A 38 -14.73 -22.70 24.45
CA ALA A 38 -15.63 -21.58 24.73
C ALA A 38 -17.03 -21.75 24.10
N MET A 39 -17.12 -22.44 22.95
CA MET A 39 -18.40 -22.80 22.33
C MET A 39 -19.06 -23.99 23.02
N LYS A 40 -18.28 -24.96 23.53
CA LYS A 40 -18.81 -26.17 24.18
C LYS A 40 -19.35 -25.90 25.58
N ARG A 41 -18.76 -24.94 26.32
CA ARG A 41 -19.24 -24.46 27.61
C ARG A 41 -19.43 -22.94 27.52
N PRO A 42 -20.59 -22.46 27.02
CA PRO A 42 -20.86 -21.03 27.03
C PRO A 42 -20.89 -20.56 28.49
N ASP A 43 -20.00 -19.64 28.84
CA ASP A 43 -19.88 -19.12 30.21
C ASP A 43 -21.26 -18.70 30.74
N PRO A 44 -21.68 -19.15 31.95
CA PRO A 44 -22.96 -18.78 32.53
C PRO A 44 -23.10 -17.26 32.77
N GLY A 45 -21.99 -16.52 32.73
CA GLY A 45 -21.95 -15.06 32.80
C GLY A 45 -22.55 -14.34 31.59
N LYS A 46 -22.54 -14.95 30.39
CA LYS A 46 -23.11 -14.32 29.17
C LYS A 46 -24.60 -14.56 29.01
N LYS A 47 -25.15 -15.65 29.56
CA LYS A 47 -26.62 -15.88 29.56
C LYS A 47 -27.34 -14.97 30.56
N ARG A 48 -26.73 -14.64 31.70
CA ARG A 48 -27.33 -13.70 32.68
C ARG A 48 -27.35 -12.23 32.22
N ALA A 49 -26.58 -11.86 31.19
CA ALA A 49 -26.61 -10.51 30.62
C ALA A 49 -27.86 -10.25 29.75
N ALA A 50 -28.56 -11.30 29.30
CA ALA A 50 -29.78 -11.16 28.52
C ALA A 50 -31.05 -10.98 29.40
N GLU A 51 -31.10 -11.57 30.60
CA GLU A 51 -32.27 -11.48 31.49
C GLU A 51 -32.17 -10.40 32.57
N LYS A 52 -30.98 -9.90 32.91
CA LYS A 52 -30.84 -8.75 33.83
C LYS A 52 -30.94 -7.41 33.09
N LYS A 53 -32.06 -7.19 32.39
CA LYS A 53 -32.52 -5.86 31.95
C LYS A 53 -33.82 -5.46 32.64
N GLN A 54 -33.93 -5.71 33.94
CA GLN A 54 -34.90 -4.99 34.79
C GLN A 54 -34.21 -4.62 36.11
N GLN A 55 -33.36 -3.60 36.02
CA GLN A 55 -32.92 -2.82 37.17
C GLN A 55 -33.64 -1.47 37.08
N PRO A 56 -34.11 -0.90 38.21
CA PRO A 56 -34.86 0.34 38.21
C PRO A 56 -34.00 1.47 37.66
N LYS A 57 -34.57 2.26 36.75
CA LYS A 57 -33.91 3.40 36.11
C LYS A 57 -33.33 4.34 37.17
N SER A 58 -32.01 4.40 37.28
CA SER A 58 -31.34 5.58 37.79
C SER A 58 -30.03 5.84 37.03
N LYS A 59 -30.15 6.77 36.07
CA LYS A 59 -29.09 7.56 35.42
C LYS A 59 -28.14 6.76 34.51
N GLY A 60 -28.10 7.17 33.23
CA GLY A 60 -27.32 6.52 32.16
C GLY A 60 -25.80 6.54 32.39
N PRO A 61 -25.03 5.92 31.49
CA PRO A 61 -23.58 5.89 31.59
C PRO A 61 -23.07 7.33 31.51
N LYS A 62 -22.55 7.85 32.63
CA LYS A 62 -21.94 9.17 32.66
C LYS A 62 -20.69 9.16 31.79
N ALA A 63 -20.59 10.15 30.92
CA ALA A 63 -19.37 10.43 30.19
C ALA A 63 -18.19 10.51 31.18
N PRO A 64 -16.98 10.06 30.79
CA PRO A 64 -15.81 10.14 31.65
C PRO A 64 -15.56 11.61 32.03
N GLY A 65 -15.88 11.97 33.27
CA GLY A 65 -15.67 13.31 33.83
C GLY A 65 -16.88 13.94 34.53
N ASP A 66 -18.09 13.42 34.40
CA ASP A 66 -19.28 14.08 34.97
C ASP A 66 -19.40 13.85 36.51
N ILE A 67 -19.54 14.94 37.29
CA ILE A 67 -19.60 14.85 38.76
C ILE A 67 -20.93 14.21 39.15
N PRO A 68 -20.92 13.15 39.95
CA PRO A 68 -22.17 12.56 40.40
C PRO A 68 -22.91 13.50 41.36
N VAL A 69 -24.01 14.08 40.88
CA VAL A 69 -24.96 14.83 41.71
C VAL A 69 -25.59 13.89 42.76
N PRO A 70 -25.27 14.06 44.06
CA PRO A 70 -25.81 13.25 45.13
C PRO A 70 -27.31 13.50 45.30
N LYS A 71 -28.06 12.49 45.74
CA LYS A 71 -29.48 12.63 46.09
C LYS A 71 -29.59 12.72 47.61
N PHE A 72 -29.79 13.91 48.14
CA PHE A 72 -29.92 14.13 49.58
C PHE A 72 -31.32 13.73 50.06
N LYS A 73 -31.43 12.50 50.55
CA LYS A 73 -32.60 12.00 51.28
C LYS A 73 -32.12 11.39 52.59
N ARG A 74 -32.83 11.69 53.69
CA ARG A 74 -32.55 11.12 55.02
C ARG A 74 -32.85 9.61 55.02
N GLY A 75 -31.92 8.82 55.54
CA GLY A 75 -32.10 7.38 55.71
C GLY A 75 -33.13 7.06 56.79
N LYS A 76 -33.81 5.90 56.69
CA LYS A 76 -34.85 5.48 57.66
C LYS A 76 -34.33 5.34 59.10
N LYS A 77 -33.03 5.13 59.30
CA LYS A 77 -32.36 4.94 60.60
C LYS A 77 -31.32 6.03 60.90
N GLU A 78 -31.31 7.10 60.10
CA GLU A 78 -30.33 8.19 60.20
C GLU A 78 -30.89 9.29 61.10
N SER A 79 -30.12 9.73 62.10
CA SER A 79 -30.47 10.88 62.92
C SER A 79 -30.28 12.18 62.12
N GLU A 80 -31.00 13.23 62.48
CA GLU A 80 -30.92 14.54 61.79
C GLU A 80 -29.50 15.09 61.74
N ARG A 81 -28.78 15.01 62.84
CA ARG A 81 -27.40 15.48 62.93
C ARG A 81 -26.46 14.69 62.01
N SER A 82 -26.65 13.37 61.92
CA SER A 82 -25.85 12.53 61.00
C SER A 82 -26.17 12.81 59.52
N TYR A 83 -27.44 13.10 59.20
CA TYR A 83 -27.86 13.49 57.86
C TYR A 83 -27.23 14.82 57.43
N ILE A 84 -27.26 15.83 58.31
CA ILE A 84 -26.66 17.14 58.04
C ILE A 84 -25.15 17.01 57.83
N CYS A 85 -24.46 16.25 58.69
CA CYS A 85 -23.02 16.02 58.55
C CYS A 85 -22.67 15.30 57.23
N ARG A 86 -23.44 14.29 56.83
CA ARG A 86 -23.26 13.60 55.53
C ARG A 86 -23.51 14.55 54.36
N MET A 87 -24.52 15.40 54.46
CA MET A 87 -24.84 16.41 53.45
C MET A 87 -23.70 17.41 53.28
N GLU A 88 -23.17 17.96 54.38
CA GLU A 88 -22.06 18.92 54.37
C GLU A 88 -20.79 18.32 53.74
N GLN A 89 -20.44 17.09 54.11
CA GLN A 89 -19.28 16.39 53.55
C GLN A 89 -19.42 16.15 52.04
N GLU A 90 -20.60 15.73 51.58
CA GLU A 90 -20.84 15.53 50.15
C GLU A 90 -20.86 16.85 49.38
N VAL A 91 -21.39 17.93 49.96
CA VAL A 91 -21.34 19.28 49.37
C VAL A 91 -19.90 19.75 49.22
N GLN A 92 -19.08 19.62 50.27
CA GLN A 92 -17.65 19.95 50.20
C GLN A 92 -16.92 19.13 49.14
N ARG A 93 -17.23 17.83 49.07
CA ARG A 93 -16.65 16.92 48.07
C ARG A 93 -17.03 17.30 46.64
N VAL A 94 -18.31 17.61 46.40
CA VAL A 94 -18.78 18.06 45.08
C VAL A 94 -18.15 19.40 44.71
N LEU A 95 -18.08 20.35 45.65
CA LEU A 95 -17.43 21.64 45.43
C LEU A 95 -15.94 21.47 45.07
N PHE A 96 -15.23 20.60 45.78
CA PHE A 96 -13.85 20.26 45.46
C PHE A 96 -13.73 19.66 44.05
N LEU A 97 -14.56 18.69 43.69
CA LEU A 97 -14.55 18.10 42.35
C LEU A 97 -14.88 19.13 41.26
N THR A 98 -15.77 20.08 41.52
CA THR A 98 -16.13 21.16 40.60
C THR A 98 -14.97 22.13 40.40
N ASN A 99 -14.31 22.54 41.48
CA ASN A 99 -13.17 23.48 41.41
C ASN A 99 -11.97 22.88 40.68
N ASN A 100 -11.82 21.55 40.72
CA ASN A 100 -10.76 20.84 40.01
C ASN A 100 -11.13 20.47 38.56
N GLN A 101 -12.33 20.83 38.09
CA GLN A 101 -12.69 20.66 36.69
C GLN A 101 -12.28 21.88 35.88
N LEU A 102 -11.55 21.64 34.80
CA LEU A 102 -11.32 22.64 33.76
C LEU A 102 -12.70 23.13 33.27
N GLN A 103 -12.85 24.45 33.07
CA GLN A 103 -14.08 25.03 32.50
C GLN A 103 -14.47 24.25 31.25
N ARG A 104 -15.57 23.51 31.33
CA ARG A 104 -16.12 22.86 30.15
C ARG A 104 -16.73 23.93 29.28
N GLU A 105 -16.28 24.00 28.05
CA GLU A 105 -17.02 24.64 26.96
C GLU A 105 -17.83 23.54 26.27
N PRO A 106 -19.09 23.28 26.70
CA PRO A 106 -19.92 22.26 26.09
C PRO A 106 -20.28 22.56 24.62
N GLU A 107 -20.10 23.80 24.17
CA GLU A 107 -20.38 24.26 22.80
C GLU A 107 -19.24 23.99 21.82
N LYS A 108 -18.01 23.72 22.31
CA LYS A 108 -16.92 23.27 21.45
C LYS A 108 -17.07 21.78 21.23
N GLU A 109 -17.68 21.44 20.10
CA GLU A 109 -17.81 20.10 19.54
C GLU A 109 -16.61 19.21 19.93
N ALA A 110 -16.92 18.03 20.48
CA ALA A 110 -15.92 17.00 20.73
C ALA A 110 -15.28 16.59 19.41
N THR A 111 -14.21 17.29 19.04
CA THR A 111 -13.35 16.87 17.95
C THR A 111 -12.84 15.50 18.33
N ALA A 112 -13.26 14.50 17.53
CA ALA A 112 -12.86 13.13 17.70
C ALA A 112 -11.33 13.09 17.90
N PRO A 113 -10.83 12.24 18.82
CA PRO A 113 -9.42 12.26 19.23
C PRO A 113 -8.55 12.30 17.99
N GLU A 114 -7.78 13.38 17.86
CA GLU A 114 -7.05 13.66 16.65
C GLU A 114 -6.00 12.57 16.46
N LYS A 115 -6.33 11.59 15.61
CA LYS A 115 -5.41 10.50 15.29
C LYS A 115 -4.12 11.11 14.77
N SER A 116 -2.98 10.54 15.16
CA SER A 116 -1.67 10.98 14.65
C SER A 116 -1.68 11.03 13.11
N LYS A 117 -0.95 12.00 12.53
CA LYS A 117 -0.88 12.22 11.07
C LYS A 117 -0.66 10.91 10.30
N ARG A 118 0.27 10.08 10.79
CA ARG A 118 0.59 8.73 10.26
C ARG A 118 -0.62 7.77 10.23
N LYS A 119 -1.49 7.82 11.24
CA LYS A 119 -2.69 6.95 11.29
C LYS A 119 -3.77 7.43 10.31
N LYS A 120 -3.94 8.74 10.13
CA LYS A 120 -4.83 9.33 9.12
C LYS A 120 -4.38 8.92 7.70
N GLU A 121 -3.09 9.08 7.41
CA GLU A 121 -2.49 8.67 6.13
C GLU A 121 -2.66 7.17 5.86
N PHE A 122 -2.44 6.32 6.87
CA PHE A 122 -2.62 4.87 6.71
C PHE A 122 -4.08 4.51 6.37
N GLN A 123 -5.04 5.14 7.04
CA GLN A 123 -6.47 4.93 6.75
C GLN A 123 -6.83 5.42 5.35
N ASN A 124 -6.37 6.62 4.98
CA ASN A 124 -6.60 7.17 3.64
C ASN A 124 -5.98 6.29 2.55
N LYS A 125 -4.73 5.84 2.72
CA LYS A 125 -4.06 4.94 1.77
C LYS A 125 -4.79 3.61 1.59
N LYS A 126 -5.42 3.10 2.65
CA LYS A 126 -6.25 1.89 2.57
C LYS A 126 -7.53 2.12 1.77
N LEU A 127 -8.19 3.26 1.99
CA LEU A 127 -9.40 3.65 1.25
C LEU A 127 -9.09 3.91 -0.23
N GLU A 128 -8.01 4.62 -0.53
CA GLU A 128 -7.53 4.88 -1.89
C GLU A 128 -7.24 3.59 -2.65
N LYS A 129 -6.56 2.61 -2.03
CA LYS A 129 -6.37 1.29 -2.63
C LYS A 129 -7.68 0.57 -2.94
N ALA A 130 -8.70 0.72 -2.10
CA ALA A 130 -10.00 0.12 -2.34
C ALA A 130 -10.75 0.78 -3.51
N ARG A 131 -10.63 2.11 -3.65
CA ARG A 131 -11.19 2.86 -4.79
C ARG A 131 -10.53 2.46 -6.10
N LYS A 132 -9.19 2.46 -6.16
CA LYS A 132 -8.43 2.04 -7.34
C LYS A 132 -8.78 0.63 -7.80
N LYS A 133 -8.90 -0.32 -6.86
CA LYS A 133 -9.34 -1.70 -7.18
C LYS A 133 -10.76 -1.77 -7.73
N LYS A 134 -11.64 -0.84 -7.37
CA LYS A 134 -13.00 -0.78 -7.95
C LYS A 134 -12.97 -0.21 -9.36
N GLU A 135 -12.17 0.83 -9.58
CA GLU A 135 -11.98 1.43 -10.91
C GLU A 135 -11.34 0.43 -11.89
N GLU A 136 -10.24 -0.21 -11.50
CA GLU A 136 -9.58 -1.25 -12.31
C GLU A 136 -10.53 -2.41 -12.65
N LYS A 137 -11.37 -2.84 -11.70
CA LYS A 137 -12.39 -3.86 -11.98
C LYS A 137 -13.46 -3.38 -12.95
N ARG A 138 -13.86 -2.10 -12.87
CA ARG A 138 -14.82 -1.51 -13.83
C ARG A 138 -14.20 -1.44 -15.22
N GLU A 139 -12.96 -0.99 -15.32
CA GLU A 139 -12.19 -0.94 -16.57
C GLU A 139 -12.03 -2.34 -17.18
N ALA A 140 -11.64 -3.33 -16.38
CA ALA A 140 -11.52 -4.72 -16.85
C ALA A 140 -12.85 -5.32 -17.32
N MET A 141 -13.98 -4.93 -16.71
CA MET A 141 -15.30 -5.36 -17.18
C MET A 141 -15.67 -4.69 -18.51
N LEU A 142 -15.35 -3.40 -18.67
CA LEU A 142 -15.55 -2.68 -19.92
C LEU A 142 -14.68 -3.26 -21.04
N GLU A 143 -13.40 -3.51 -20.76
CA GLU A 143 -12.46 -4.13 -21.68
C GLU A 143 -12.95 -5.50 -22.15
N LYS A 144 -13.38 -6.37 -21.21
CA LYS A 144 -13.97 -7.66 -21.55
C LYS A 144 -15.20 -7.53 -22.44
N SER A 145 -16.04 -6.53 -22.21
CA SER A 145 -17.21 -6.29 -23.05
C SER A 145 -16.83 -5.78 -24.44
N LEU A 146 -15.77 -4.96 -24.55
CA LEU A 146 -15.26 -4.43 -25.82
C LEU A 146 -14.62 -5.51 -26.69
N PHE A 147 -13.95 -6.49 -26.09
CA PHE A 147 -13.28 -7.60 -26.79
C PHE A 147 -14.09 -8.90 -26.85
N GLN A 148 -15.37 -8.87 -26.47
CA GLN A 148 -16.29 -9.98 -26.66
C GLN A 148 -16.97 -9.87 -28.02
N ASP A 149 -16.42 -10.57 -29.02
CA ASP A 149 -17.12 -10.81 -30.28
C ASP A 149 -18.15 -11.93 -30.08
N THR A 150 -19.42 -11.57 -30.15
CA THR A 150 -20.52 -12.54 -30.11
C THR A 150 -20.76 -13.07 -31.52
N VAL A 151 -20.22 -14.24 -31.81
CA VAL A 151 -20.43 -14.93 -33.10
C VAL A 151 -21.51 -15.99 -32.91
N ALA A 152 -22.48 -16.06 -33.81
CA ALA A 152 -23.53 -17.06 -33.77
C ALA A 152 -22.97 -18.47 -34.02
N PHE A 153 -23.45 -19.45 -33.25
CA PHE A 153 -23.05 -20.85 -33.42
C PHE A 153 -23.51 -21.36 -34.79
N GLY A 154 -22.56 -21.77 -35.65
CA GLY A 154 -22.81 -22.20 -37.03
C GLY A 154 -22.26 -21.25 -38.11
N GLU A 155 -21.95 -20.00 -37.76
CA GLU A 155 -21.26 -19.03 -38.65
C GLU A 155 -19.73 -19.10 -38.52
N VAL A 156 -19.24 -19.85 -37.52
CA VAL A 156 -17.84 -20.23 -37.41
C VAL A 156 -17.50 -21.11 -38.61
N VAL A 157 -17.03 -20.48 -39.68
CA VAL A 157 -16.36 -21.15 -40.78
C VAL A 157 -15.15 -21.86 -40.17
N THR A 158 -15.29 -23.16 -39.90
CA THR A 158 -14.20 -24.07 -39.50
C THR A 158 -13.29 -24.40 -40.68
N GLN A 159 -13.35 -23.61 -41.77
CA GLN A 159 -12.36 -23.72 -42.81
C GLN A 159 -11.03 -23.37 -42.12
N PRO A 160 -10.08 -24.31 -42.05
CA PRO A 160 -8.77 -23.99 -41.52
C PRO A 160 -8.29 -22.76 -42.29
N PRO A 161 -7.74 -21.73 -41.63
CA PRO A 161 -7.25 -20.56 -42.33
C PRO A 161 -6.31 -21.06 -43.41
N THR A 162 -6.74 -20.95 -44.67
CA THR A 162 -5.87 -21.23 -45.80
C THR A 162 -4.78 -20.21 -45.70
N ILE A 163 -3.60 -20.65 -45.26
CA ILE A 163 -2.37 -19.85 -45.28
C ILE A 163 -2.11 -19.54 -46.76
N THR A 164 -2.72 -18.48 -47.26
CA THR A 164 -2.55 -17.98 -48.63
C THR A 164 -1.20 -17.29 -48.78
N SER A 165 -0.57 -16.91 -47.66
CA SER A 165 0.83 -16.49 -47.64
C SER A 165 1.75 -17.71 -47.60
N ARG A 166 2.52 -17.95 -48.67
CA ARG A 166 3.68 -18.87 -48.61
C ARG A 166 4.46 -18.60 -47.32
N PRO A 167 4.89 -19.62 -46.54
CA PRO A 167 5.73 -19.41 -45.38
C PRO A 167 6.93 -18.56 -45.81
N ARG A 168 7.06 -17.37 -45.24
CA ARG A 168 8.13 -16.42 -45.52
C ARG A 168 9.43 -17.05 -45.01
N GLY A 169 10.09 -17.80 -45.89
CA GLY A 169 11.23 -18.63 -45.51
C GLY A 169 11.73 -19.63 -46.56
N ARG A 170 10.91 -19.99 -47.56
CA ARG A 170 11.46 -20.71 -48.74
C ARG A 170 11.89 -19.72 -49.83
N GLY A 171 12.97 -18.99 -49.54
CA GLY A 171 13.85 -18.50 -50.61
C GLY A 171 14.61 -19.67 -51.24
N PRO A 172 15.36 -19.44 -52.34
CA PRO A 172 16.23 -20.45 -52.93
C PRO A 172 17.09 -21.07 -51.82
N MET A 173 17.09 -22.41 -51.74
CA MET A 173 17.82 -23.19 -50.76
C MET A 173 19.17 -22.55 -50.47
N GLU A 174 19.33 -21.92 -49.29
CA GLU A 174 20.65 -21.51 -48.86
C GLU A 174 21.41 -22.82 -48.65
N GLN A 175 22.24 -23.14 -49.64
CA GLN A 175 22.99 -24.38 -49.65
C GLN A 175 23.69 -24.51 -48.30
N ALA A 176 23.41 -25.61 -47.60
CA ALA A 176 24.15 -25.98 -46.42
C ALA A 176 25.63 -26.02 -46.80
N GLY A 177 26.38 -24.99 -46.38
CA GLY A 177 27.73 -24.72 -46.89
C GLY A 177 28.17 -23.26 -46.77
N ARG A 178 27.25 -22.29 -46.70
CA ARG A 178 27.57 -20.86 -46.47
C ARG A 178 27.87 -20.51 -45.01
N LYS A 179 28.58 -21.37 -44.30
CA LYS A 179 29.10 -21.00 -42.97
C LYS A 179 30.20 -19.97 -43.17
N ARG A 180 30.07 -18.79 -42.55
CA ARG A 180 31.15 -17.79 -42.53
C ARG A 180 32.40 -18.45 -41.94
N LEU A 181 33.46 -18.53 -42.74
CA LEU A 181 34.73 -19.12 -42.33
C LEU A 181 35.19 -18.42 -41.04
N LEU A 182 35.57 -19.19 -40.01
CA LEU A 182 36.04 -18.70 -38.71
C LEU A 182 37.08 -17.58 -38.85
N LEU A 183 37.88 -17.59 -39.91
CA LEU A 183 38.88 -16.56 -40.21
C LEU A 183 38.24 -15.16 -40.41
N THR A 184 37.06 -15.07 -41.02
CA THR A 184 36.34 -13.79 -41.21
C THR A 184 35.84 -13.19 -39.89
N SER A 185 35.61 -14.01 -38.86
CA SER A 185 35.28 -13.53 -37.51
C SER A 185 36.48 -12.93 -36.77
N ARG A 186 37.71 -13.30 -37.17
CA ARG A 186 38.95 -12.78 -36.57
C ARG A 186 39.51 -11.57 -37.30
N LEU A 187 39.30 -11.51 -38.62
CA LEU A 187 39.78 -10.42 -39.48
C LEU A 187 38.84 -9.20 -39.53
N GLY A 188 37.69 -9.25 -38.86
CA GLY A 188 36.85 -8.07 -38.58
C GLY A 188 36.34 -7.31 -39.81
N GLN A 189 36.35 -7.91 -41.00
CA GLN A 189 35.95 -7.24 -42.24
C GLN A 189 34.94 -8.07 -43.00
N SER A 190 33.65 -7.71 -42.87
CA SER A 190 32.65 -7.99 -43.90
C SER A 190 31.45 -7.07 -43.74
N GLN A 191 31.48 -6.00 -44.54
CA GLN A 191 30.38 -5.25 -45.16
C GLN A 191 29.17 -4.85 -44.28
N VAL A 192 29.22 -3.58 -43.88
CA VAL A 192 28.12 -2.59 -43.85
C VAL A 192 26.71 -3.17 -43.95
N SER A 193 26.08 -3.41 -42.81
CA SER A 193 24.63 -3.57 -42.68
C SER A 193 24.14 -2.50 -41.72
N PRO A 194 23.07 -1.74 -42.05
CA PRO A 194 22.62 -0.65 -41.21
C PRO A 194 22.14 -1.20 -39.87
N VAL A 195 22.83 -0.78 -38.81
CA VAL A 195 22.40 -0.74 -37.40
C VAL A 195 21.19 -1.63 -37.10
N SER A 196 21.46 -2.87 -36.69
CA SER A 196 20.48 -3.73 -36.01
C SER A 196 19.78 -2.95 -34.88
N PRO A 197 18.45 -3.05 -34.72
CA PRO A 197 17.77 -2.34 -33.64
C PRO A 197 18.27 -2.92 -32.31
N ALA A 198 18.88 -2.05 -31.50
CA ALA A 198 19.17 -2.35 -30.11
C ALA A 198 17.87 -2.77 -29.39
N ALA A 199 18.02 -3.60 -28.35
CA ALA A 199 16.94 -4.16 -27.53
C ALA A 199 15.76 -3.18 -27.34
N PRO A 200 14.50 -3.66 -27.36
CA PRO A 200 13.31 -2.79 -27.35
C PRO A 200 13.36 -1.86 -26.14
N VAL A 201 13.68 -0.59 -26.41
CA VAL A 201 13.73 0.45 -25.40
C VAL A 201 12.29 0.69 -24.94
N SER A 202 12.03 0.63 -23.64
CA SER A 202 10.71 0.96 -23.07
C SER A 202 10.16 2.27 -23.65
N MET A 203 8.87 2.30 -24.01
CA MET A 203 8.19 3.49 -24.56
C MET A 203 8.40 4.74 -23.70
N ALA A 204 8.49 4.60 -22.37
CA ALA A 204 8.80 5.70 -21.47
C ALA A 204 10.22 6.28 -21.69
N ARG A 205 11.20 5.41 -21.94
CA ARG A 205 12.58 5.83 -22.23
C ARG A 205 12.70 6.42 -23.64
N GLN A 206 11.91 5.95 -24.60
CA GLN A 206 11.85 6.57 -25.93
C GLN A 206 11.35 8.01 -25.86
N ARG A 207 10.28 8.28 -25.09
CA ARG A 207 9.75 9.65 -24.89
C ARG A 207 10.79 10.62 -24.31
N ILE A 208 11.55 10.18 -23.31
CA ILE A 208 12.61 10.99 -22.69
C ILE A 208 13.69 11.33 -23.72
N VAL A 209 14.16 10.32 -24.47
CA VAL A 209 15.21 10.51 -25.47
C VAL A 209 14.74 11.41 -26.63
N GLU A 210 13.49 11.27 -27.06
CA GLU A 210 12.91 12.11 -28.11
C GLU A 210 12.74 13.57 -27.66
N GLU A 211 12.33 13.80 -26.42
CA GLU A 211 12.24 15.13 -25.84
C GLU A 211 13.61 15.80 -25.74
N GLU A 212 14.62 15.07 -25.26
CA GLU A 212 16.00 15.55 -25.23
C GLU A 212 16.52 15.88 -26.64
N ARG A 213 16.26 15.01 -27.62
CA ARG A 213 16.61 15.27 -29.03
C ARG A 213 15.94 16.54 -29.55
N ALA A 214 14.66 16.75 -29.27
CA ALA A 214 13.94 17.95 -29.67
C ALA A 214 14.56 19.22 -29.08
N ARG A 215 14.91 19.20 -27.78
CA ARG A 215 15.58 20.35 -27.12
C ARG A 215 16.94 20.66 -27.74
N VAL A 216 17.76 19.65 -28.01
CA VAL A 216 19.09 19.83 -28.63
C VAL A 216 18.96 20.40 -30.04
N ILE A 217 18.03 19.89 -30.85
CA ILE A 217 17.79 20.38 -32.21
C ILE A 217 17.34 21.85 -32.19
N GLN A 218 16.42 22.22 -31.29
CA GLN A 218 15.97 23.60 -31.14
C GLN A 218 17.13 24.53 -30.73
N ALA A 219 17.90 24.15 -29.70
CA ALA A 219 19.05 24.93 -29.26
C ALA A 219 20.09 25.11 -30.38
N TYR A 220 20.38 24.05 -31.15
CA TYR A 220 21.28 24.13 -32.29
C TYR A 220 20.75 25.10 -33.36
N ARG A 221 19.46 25.03 -33.70
CA ARG A 221 18.83 25.97 -34.65
C ARG A 221 18.90 27.41 -34.17
N ASP A 222 18.70 27.65 -32.87
CA ASP A 222 18.79 28.99 -32.28
C ASP A 222 20.21 29.55 -32.36
N ILE A 223 21.22 28.72 -32.06
CA ILE A 223 22.62 29.09 -32.20
C ILE A 223 22.94 29.43 -33.66
N GLN A 224 22.47 28.64 -34.61
CA GLN A 224 22.69 28.91 -36.04
C GLN A 224 22.01 30.20 -36.50
N ARG A 225 20.76 30.45 -36.08
CA ARG A 225 20.06 31.71 -36.37
C ARG A 225 20.82 32.92 -35.84
N ARG A 226 21.31 32.86 -34.59
CA ARG A 226 22.11 33.94 -34.00
C ARG A 226 23.42 34.16 -34.75
N LYS A 227 24.13 33.10 -35.13
CA LYS A 227 25.37 33.21 -35.94
C LYS A 227 25.10 33.86 -37.30
N GLN A 228 23.97 33.55 -37.94
CA GLN A 228 23.58 34.17 -39.20
C GLN A 228 23.27 35.66 -39.02
N GLN A 229 22.47 36.02 -38.02
CA GLN A 229 22.15 37.42 -37.71
C GLN A 229 23.41 38.24 -37.40
N GLN A 230 24.38 37.67 -36.68
CA GLN A 230 25.67 38.34 -36.43
C GLN A 230 26.46 38.59 -37.72
N ARG A 231 26.45 37.64 -38.67
CA ARG A 231 27.09 37.82 -39.98
C ARG A 231 26.38 38.90 -40.81
N GLU A 232 25.06 38.90 -40.82
CA GLU A 232 24.26 39.91 -41.52
C GLU A 232 24.46 41.31 -40.90
N ALA A 233 24.50 41.42 -39.57
CA ALA A 233 24.79 42.68 -38.88
C ALA A 233 26.21 43.19 -39.17
N ALA A 234 27.21 42.30 -39.20
CA ALA A 234 28.58 42.65 -39.58
C ALA A 234 28.69 43.09 -41.05
N GLN A 235 27.93 42.48 -41.96
CA GLN A 235 27.87 42.91 -43.37
C GLN A 235 27.10 44.24 -43.55
N GLY A 236 26.05 44.45 -42.75
CA GLY A 236 25.26 45.68 -42.74
C GLY A 236 26.04 46.88 -42.21
N SER A 237 26.79 46.72 -41.11
CA SER A 237 27.64 47.78 -40.56
C SER A 237 28.81 48.12 -41.49
N ALA A 238 29.42 47.12 -42.15
CA ALA A 238 30.45 47.33 -43.17
C ALA A 238 29.94 48.10 -44.40
N ARG A 239 28.66 47.98 -44.75
CA ARG A 239 28.02 48.77 -45.83
C ARG A 239 27.60 50.17 -45.37
N ALA A 240 27.17 50.36 -44.12
CA ALA A 240 26.79 51.65 -43.57
C ALA A 240 27.98 52.61 -43.41
N GLY A 241 29.17 52.10 -43.05
CA GLY A 241 30.41 52.88 -42.97
C GLY A 241 30.97 53.38 -44.31
N ARG A 242 30.37 53.00 -45.44
CA ARG A 242 30.75 53.47 -46.79
C ARG A 242 29.79 54.52 -47.39
N ARG A 243 28.82 55.02 -46.62
CA ARG A 243 28.00 56.17 -47.05
C ARG A 243 28.60 57.45 -46.46
N VAL A 244 29.46 58.08 -47.24
CA VAL A 244 29.95 59.44 -46.99
C VAL A 244 28.77 60.41 -47.23
N PRO A 245 28.44 61.32 -46.28
CA PRO A 245 27.44 62.35 -46.53
C PRO A 245 27.98 63.33 -47.58
N ARG A 246 27.14 63.67 -48.57
CA ARG A 246 27.40 64.74 -49.55
C ARG A 246 27.01 66.09 -48.96
#